data_AF-A0A3P8JZU6-F1
#
_entry.id   AF-A0A3P8JZU6-F1
#
_cell.length_a   1.000
_cell.length_b   1.000
_cell.length_c   1.000
_cell.angle_alpha   90.00
_cell.angle_beta   90.00
_cell.angle_gamma   90.00
#
_symmetry.space_group_name_H-M   'P 1'
#
loop_
_entity.id
_entity.type
_entity.pdbx_description
1 polymer ?
#
loop_
_entity_poly.entity_id
_entity_poly.type
_entity_poly.pdbx_seq_one_letter_code
_entity_poly.pdbx_strand_id
1 'polypeptide(L)'
;MQETSPDPTVTGGVRLPTDRRTLACVAAGGALAAVAANRLSSAPAWRALEFDVRIGGLAVLSLLAGALFALRDRLGDRWFAFLVFGVLSGFASVGVYGLVSLLGMPPSAGVRFLVAAPVVAGLGIAAGRAVVRRARR
;
A
#
# COMPACT_ATOMS: atom_id res chain seq x y z
N MET A 1 42.52 -9.92 28.42
CA MET A 1 42.17 -10.41 27.07
C MET A 1 40.80 -9.82 26.75
N GLN A 2 40.76 -8.88 25.83
CA GLN A 2 39.57 -8.10 25.48
C GLN A 2 38.79 -8.92 24.43
N GLU A 3 37.66 -9.52 24.82
CA GLU A 3 36.73 -10.09 23.85
C GLU A 3 35.91 -8.95 23.25
N THR A 4 36.29 -8.58 22.04
CA THR A 4 35.58 -7.62 21.20
C THR A 4 34.19 -8.16 20.91
N SER A 5 33.17 -7.54 21.51
CA SER A 5 31.75 -7.75 21.21
C SER A 5 31.52 -7.65 19.69
N PRO A 6 30.77 -8.56 19.05
CA PRO A 6 30.48 -8.45 17.64
C PRO A 6 29.70 -7.16 17.40
N ASP A 7 30.31 -6.29 16.61
CA ASP A 7 29.78 -5.03 16.14
C ASP A 7 28.38 -5.29 15.54
N PRO A 8 27.28 -4.75 16.12
CA PRO A 8 26.00 -4.84 15.45
C PRO A 8 26.14 -3.96 14.22
N THR A 9 26.08 -4.58 13.04
CA THR A 9 25.93 -3.87 11.77
C THR A 9 24.70 -2.97 11.86
N VAL A 10 24.92 -1.71 12.26
CA VAL A 10 23.89 -0.68 12.32
C VAL A 10 23.59 -0.30 10.87
N THR A 11 22.72 -1.10 10.26
CA THR A 11 21.92 -0.67 9.12
C THR A 11 21.06 0.49 9.64
N GLY A 12 21.56 1.72 9.48
CA GLY A 12 20.94 2.98 9.88
C GLY A 12 19.67 3.34 9.09
N GLY A 13 18.87 2.33 8.73
CA GLY A 13 17.51 2.52 8.28
C GLY A 13 16.61 2.72 9.48
N VAL A 14 15.65 3.64 9.38
CA VAL A 14 14.62 3.86 10.38
C VAL A 14 13.90 2.52 10.62
N ARG A 15 14.21 1.84 11.74
CA ARG A 15 13.59 0.55 12.10
C ARG A 15 12.08 0.73 12.16
N LEU A 16 11.36 -0.22 11.57
CA LEU A 16 9.91 -0.24 11.68
C LEU A 16 9.54 -0.42 13.17
N PRO A 17 8.56 0.32 13.70
CA PRO A 17 8.18 0.20 15.10
C PRO A 17 7.57 -1.18 15.33
N THR A 18 8.24 -2.01 16.13
CA THR A 18 7.81 -3.37 16.49
C THR A 18 7.07 -3.42 17.83
N ASP A 19 6.70 -2.27 18.39
CA ASP A 19 5.97 -2.23 19.64
C ASP A 19 4.57 -2.86 19.48
N ARG A 20 4.12 -3.58 20.52
CA ARG A 20 2.85 -4.33 20.52
C ARG A 20 1.65 -3.46 20.15
N ARG A 21 1.67 -2.17 20.50
CA ARG A 21 0.58 -1.23 20.17
C ARG A 21 0.56 -0.89 18.69
N THR A 22 1.72 -0.65 18.08
CA THR A 22 1.83 -0.46 16.63
C THR A 22 1.41 -1.72 15.86
N LEU A 23 1.83 -2.90 16.31
CA LEU A 23 1.40 -4.17 15.69
C LEU A 23 -0.13 -4.37 15.80
N ALA A 24 -0.73 -4.07 16.95
CA ALA A 24 -2.18 -4.13 17.12
C ALA A 24 -2.91 -3.12 16.20
N CYS A 25 -2.36 -1.92 16.04
CA CYS A 25 -2.89 -0.93 15.09
C CYS A 25 -2.81 -1.44 13.64
N VAL A 26 -1.66 -1.99 13.23
CA VAL A 26 -1.51 -2.60 11.89
C VAL A 26 -2.52 -3.71 11.68
N ALA A 27 -2.67 -4.62 12.65
CA ALA A 27 -3.65 -5.71 12.58
C ALA A 27 -5.09 -5.19 12.49
N ALA A 28 -5.46 -4.18 13.27
CA ALA A 28 -6.78 -3.55 13.20
C ALA A 28 -7.03 -2.88 11.85
N GLY A 29 -6.05 -2.13 11.33
CA GLY A 29 -6.13 -1.50 10.01
C GLY A 29 -6.26 -2.54 8.88
N GLY A 30 -5.49 -3.62 8.97
CA GLY A 30 -5.56 -4.75 8.03
C GLY A 30 -6.91 -5.47 8.09
N ALA A 31 -7.45 -5.71 9.29
CA ALA A 31 -8.77 -6.32 9.46
C ALA A 31 -9.89 -5.45 8.89
N LEU A 32 -9.86 -4.14 9.17
CA LEU A 32 -10.82 -3.18 8.60
C LEU A 32 -10.74 -3.13 7.08
N ALA A 33 -9.53 -3.05 6.52
CA ALA A 33 -9.32 -3.06 5.08
C ALA A 33 -9.77 -4.39 4.45
N ALA A 34 -9.52 -5.53 5.10
CA ALA A 34 -9.99 -6.83 4.61
C ALA A 34 -11.53 -6.92 4.60
N VAL A 35 -12.20 -6.46 5.65
CA VAL A 35 -13.67 -6.41 5.69
C VAL A 35 -14.21 -5.47 4.62
N ALA A 36 -13.65 -4.26 4.49
CA ALA A 36 -14.06 -3.30 3.48
C ALA A 36 -13.83 -3.83 2.06
N ALA A 37 -12.66 -4.43 1.80
CA ALA A 37 -12.34 -5.05 0.52
C ALA A 37 -13.29 -6.21 0.19
N ASN A 38 -13.65 -7.05 1.17
CA ASN A 38 -14.61 -8.13 0.99
C ASN A 38 -16.02 -7.61 0.68
N ARG A 39 -16.46 -6.55 1.36
CA ARG A 39 -17.74 -5.89 1.07
C ARG A 39 -17.74 -5.26 -0.33
N LEU A 40 -16.64 -4.63 -0.71
CA LEU A 40 -16.50 -4.01 -2.03
C LEU A 40 -16.45 -5.07 -3.14
N SER A 41 -15.72 -6.17 -2.95
CA SER A 41 -15.59 -7.25 -3.93
C SER A 41 -16.86 -8.07 -4.12
N SER A 42 -17.67 -8.20 -3.06
CA SER A 42 -18.98 -8.86 -3.12
C SER A 42 -20.08 -7.96 -3.73
N ALA A 43 -19.83 -6.65 -3.87
CA ALA A 43 -20.77 -5.75 -4.52
C ALA A 43 -20.86 -6.05 -6.03
N PRO A 44 -22.07 -6.16 -6.60
CA PRO A 44 -22.24 -6.44 -8.04
C PRO A 44 -21.61 -5.37 -8.92
N ALA A 45 -21.58 -4.11 -8.46
CA ALA A 45 -20.91 -3.01 -9.12
C ALA A 45 -19.41 -3.29 -9.34
N TRP A 46 -18.72 -3.94 -8.40
CA TRP A 46 -17.29 -4.22 -8.49
C TRP A 46 -16.95 -5.30 -9.52
N ARG A 47 -17.81 -6.31 -9.68
CA ARG A 47 -17.64 -7.34 -10.71
C ARG A 47 -17.80 -6.78 -12.12
N ALA A 48 -18.63 -5.75 -12.27
CA ALA A 48 -18.85 -5.04 -13.52
C ALA A 48 -17.77 -3.98 -13.83
N LEU A 49 -16.84 -3.70 -12.90
CA LEU A 49 -15.80 -2.71 -13.13
C LEU A 49 -14.79 -3.20 -14.16
N GLU A 50 -14.66 -2.39 -15.21
CA GLU A 50 -13.70 -2.56 -16.29
C GLU A 50 -12.24 -2.37 -15.82
N PHE A 51 -11.33 -2.84 -16.67
CA PHE A 51 -9.88 -2.76 -16.46
C PHE A 51 -9.42 -1.34 -16.06
N ASP A 52 -9.94 -0.30 -16.70
CA ASP A 52 -9.55 1.09 -16.47
C ASP A 52 -9.89 1.57 -15.05
N VAL A 53 -11.02 1.14 -14.50
CA VAL A 53 -11.42 1.54 -13.14
C VAL A 53 -10.51 0.88 -12.09
N ARG A 54 -10.04 -0.34 -12.36
CA ARG A 54 -9.07 -1.02 -11.49
C ARG A 54 -7.71 -0.32 -11.50
N ILE A 55 -7.25 0.13 -12.67
CA ILE A 55 -6.05 0.97 -12.80
C ILE A 55 -6.24 2.30 -12.07
N GLY A 56 -7.41 2.93 -12.18
CA GLY A 56 -7.75 4.15 -11.44
C GLY A 56 -7.68 3.95 -9.93
N GLY A 57 -8.26 2.86 -9.41
CA GLY A 57 -8.18 2.50 -7.99
C GLY A 57 -6.72 2.30 -7.51
N LEU A 58 -5.90 1.61 -8.31
CA LEU A 58 -4.47 1.44 -8.03
C LEU A 58 -3.73 2.79 -8.01
N ALA A 59 -4.04 3.68 -8.96
CA ALA A 59 -3.44 5.02 -9.01
C ALA A 59 -3.77 5.83 -7.75
N VAL A 60 -5.02 5.81 -7.30
CA VAL A 60 -5.47 6.49 -6.07
C VAL A 60 -4.74 5.94 -4.84
N LEU A 61 -4.71 4.62 -4.66
CA LEU A 61 -4.00 4.00 -3.53
C LEU A 61 -2.50 4.33 -3.54
N SER A 62 -1.87 4.32 -4.72
CA SER A 62 -0.45 4.64 -4.89
C SER A 62 -0.15 6.11 -4.59
N LEU A 63 -1.04 7.01 -4.99
CA LEU A 63 -0.97 8.43 -4.67
C LEU A 63 -1.08 8.66 -3.16
N LEU A 64 -2.06 8.02 -2.51
CA LEU A 64 -2.22 8.08 -1.05
C LEU A 64 -0.99 7.53 -0.33
N ALA A 65 -0.44 6.40 -0.78
CA ALA A 65 0.80 5.86 -0.23
C ALA A 65 1.94 6.88 -0.33
N GLY A 66 2.16 7.45 -1.53
CA GLY A 66 3.17 8.49 -1.73
C GLY A 66 3.01 9.70 -0.80
N ALA A 67 1.78 10.18 -0.65
CA ALA A 67 1.45 11.28 0.25
C ALA A 67 1.74 10.95 1.71
N LEU A 68 1.32 9.77 2.19
CA LEU A 68 1.56 9.32 3.56
C LEU A 68 3.05 9.12 3.86
N PHE A 69 3.83 8.61 2.91
CA PHE A 69 5.29 8.53 3.04
C PHE A 69 5.93 9.91 3.17
N ALA A 70 5.44 10.92 2.44
CA ALA A 70 5.91 12.30 2.60
C ALA A 70 5.42 12.95 3.90
N LEU A 71 4.31 12.46 4.48
CA LEU A 71 3.72 12.92 5.73
C LEU A 71 4.19 12.15 6.97
N ARG A 72 5.05 11.14 6.82
CA ARG A 72 5.50 10.25 7.90
C ARG A 72 5.92 11.01 9.16
N ASP A 73 6.76 12.03 9.00
CA ASP A 73 7.32 12.79 10.12
C ASP A 73 6.26 13.55 10.94
N ARG A 74 5.10 13.85 10.35
CA ARG A 74 3.99 14.55 11.03
C ARG A 74 2.92 13.63 11.56
N LEU A 75 2.70 12.47 10.94
CA LEU A 75 1.69 11.50 11.34
C LEU A 75 2.09 10.74 12.62
N GLY A 76 3.40 10.61 12.83
CA GLY A 76 3.94 9.75 13.87
C GLY A 76 3.86 8.27 13.48
N ASP A 77 4.75 7.48 14.07
CA ASP A 77 5.00 6.09 13.67
C ASP A 77 3.77 5.17 13.76
N ARG A 78 2.90 5.38 14.75
CA ARG A 78 1.69 4.56 14.97
C ARG A 78 0.64 4.75 13.89
N TRP A 79 0.29 6.00 13.59
CA TRP A 79 -0.70 6.31 12.54
C TRP A 79 -0.15 6.02 11.16
N PHE A 80 1.13 6.29 10.93
CA PHE A 80 1.79 5.88 9.69
C PHE A 80 1.70 4.37 9.49
N ALA A 81 2.01 3.58 10.53
CA ALA A 81 1.94 2.13 10.43
C ALA A 81 0.50 1.62 10.25
N PHE A 82 -0.46 2.17 10.99
CA PHE A 82 -1.89 1.87 10.82
C PHE A 82 -2.35 2.12 9.37
N LEU A 83 -2.06 3.30 8.83
CA LEU A 83 -2.55 3.72 7.52
C LEU A 83 -1.82 3.01 6.36
N VAL A 84 -0.50 2.85 6.45
CA VAL A 84 0.30 2.29 5.35
C VAL A 84 0.36 0.77 5.43
N PHE A 85 0.79 0.22 6.58
CA PHE A 85 0.97 -1.23 6.72
C PHE A 85 -0.32 -1.96 7.12
N GLY A 86 -1.28 -1.30 7.75
CA GLY A 86 -2.60 -1.88 8.02
C GLY A 86 -3.55 -1.65 6.84
N VAL A 87 -3.99 -0.41 6.67
CA VAL A 87 -5.09 -0.06 5.77
C VAL A 87 -4.68 -0.19 4.29
N LEU A 88 -3.66 0.55 3.84
CA LEU A 88 -3.25 0.54 2.44
C LEU A 88 -2.73 -0.83 1.99
N SER A 89 -2.01 -1.58 2.83
CA SER A 89 -1.56 -2.93 2.48
C SER A 89 -2.74 -3.92 2.36
N GLY A 90 -3.76 -3.78 3.21
CA GLY A 90 -4.99 -4.56 3.14
C GLY A 90 -5.77 -4.28 1.86
N PHE A 91 -5.84 -3.00 1.44
CA PHE A 91 -6.37 -2.64 0.12
C PHE A 91 -5.42 -3.02 -1.03
N ALA A 92 -4.11 -3.05 -0.84
CA ALA A 92 -3.16 -3.48 -1.87
C ALA A 92 -3.21 -5.01 -2.11
N SER A 93 -3.66 -5.78 -1.11
CA SER A 93 -4.00 -7.20 -1.27
C SER A 93 -5.18 -7.44 -2.22
N VAL A 94 -5.86 -6.36 -2.66
CA VAL A 94 -6.72 -6.36 -3.86
C VAL A 94 -5.94 -6.74 -5.12
N GLY A 95 -4.61 -6.71 -5.13
CA GLY A 95 -3.78 -7.32 -6.18
C GLY A 95 -4.02 -8.84 -6.35
N VAL A 96 -4.33 -9.56 -5.26
CA VAL A 96 -4.75 -10.98 -5.32
C VAL A 96 -6.14 -11.09 -5.94
N TYR A 97 -7.06 -10.16 -5.63
CA TYR A 97 -8.39 -10.10 -6.26
C TYR A 97 -8.34 -9.65 -7.73
N GLY A 98 -7.37 -8.83 -8.09
CA GLY A 98 -7.01 -8.49 -9.47
C GLY A 98 -6.57 -9.74 -10.21
N LEU A 99 -5.64 -10.52 -9.64
CA LEU A 99 -5.21 -11.80 -10.21
C LEU A 99 -6.36 -12.82 -10.36
N VAL A 100 -7.22 -12.93 -9.36
CA VAL A 100 -8.41 -13.81 -9.40
C VAL A 100 -9.42 -13.33 -10.44
N SER A 101 -9.57 -12.01 -10.61
CA SER A 101 -10.43 -11.44 -11.66
C SER A 101 -9.80 -11.50 -13.05
N LEU A 102 -8.48 -11.65 -13.15
CA LEU A 102 -7.76 -11.87 -14.41
C LEU A 102 -8.02 -13.27 -14.98
N LEU A 103 -8.37 -14.25 -14.15
CA LEU A 103 -8.82 -15.57 -14.62
C LEU A 103 -10.13 -15.50 -15.43
N GLY A 104 -10.94 -14.45 -15.24
CA GLY A 104 -12.15 -14.20 -16.02
C GLY A 104 -11.96 -13.20 -17.18
N MET A 105 -10.77 -12.63 -17.36
CA MET A 105 -10.48 -11.63 -18.40
C MET A 105 -9.72 -12.27 -19.58
N PRO A 106 -9.85 -11.70 -20.79
CA PRO A 106 -9.03 -12.14 -21.92
C PRO A 106 -7.53 -11.98 -21.57
N PRO A 107 -6.66 -12.94 -21.96
CA PRO A 107 -5.25 -12.97 -21.56
C PRO A 107 -4.47 -11.67 -21.84
N SER A 108 -4.84 -10.98 -22.93
CA SER A 108 -4.26 -9.68 -23.31
C SER A 108 -4.51 -8.58 -22.27
N ALA A 109 -5.67 -8.58 -21.60
CA ALA A 109 -5.96 -7.65 -20.51
C ALA A 109 -5.12 -7.95 -19.26
N GLY A 110 -4.84 -9.23 -18.99
CA GLY A 110 -3.94 -9.65 -17.91
C GLY A 110 -2.52 -9.18 -18.10
N VAL A 111 -1.96 -9.35 -19.30
CA VAL A 111 -0.61 -8.86 -19.62
C VAL A 111 -0.55 -7.34 -19.53
N ARG A 112 -1.55 -6.62 -20.05
CA ARG A 112 -1.62 -5.15 -19.91
C ARG A 112 -1.69 -4.71 -18.46
N PHE A 113 -2.40 -5.43 -17.60
CA PHE A 113 -2.45 -5.14 -16.15
C PHE A 113 -1.08 -5.30 -15.51
N LEU A 114 -0.41 -6.43 -15.76
CA LEU A 114 0.90 -6.76 -15.21
C LEU A 114 1.97 -5.72 -15.58
N VAL A 115 1.88 -5.13 -16.77
CA VAL A 115 2.80 -4.08 -17.23
C VAL A 115 2.39 -2.69 -16.73
N ALA A 116 1.09 -2.36 -16.79
CA ALA A 116 0.61 -1.04 -16.41
C ALA A 116 0.64 -0.82 -14.90
N ALA A 117 0.35 -1.85 -14.10
CA ALA A 117 0.20 -1.71 -12.65
C ALA A 117 1.49 -1.21 -11.95
N PRO A 118 2.70 -1.74 -12.21
CA PRO A 118 3.93 -1.22 -11.64
C PRO A 118 4.20 0.24 -12.04
N VAL A 119 3.95 0.58 -13.31
CA VAL A 119 4.16 1.93 -13.85
C VAL A 119 3.23 2.93 -13.17
N VAL A 120 1.93 2.60 -13.12
CA VAL A 120 0.91 3.42 -12.46
C VAL A 120 1.20 3.56 -10.97
N ALA A 121 1.63 2.50 -10.30
CA ALA A 121 2.00 2.54 -8.90
C ALA A 121 3.21 3.45 -8.65
N GLY A 122 4.26 3.32 -9.44
CA GLY A 122 5.45 4.16 -9.35
C GLY A 122 5.13 5.64 -9.58
N LEU A 123 4.38 5.95 -10.64
CA LEU A 123 3.95 7.32 -10.95
C LEU A 123 3.03 7.89 -9.88
N GLY A 124 2.07 7.10 -9.37
CA GLY A 124 1.17 7.51 -8.31
C GLY A 124 1.93 7.87 -7.02
N ILE A 125 2.86 7.01 -6.60
CA ILE A 125 3.70 7.26 -5.42
C ILE A 125 4.54 8.55 -5.60
N ALA A 126 5.16 8.71 -6.77
CA ALA A 126 5.95 9.90 -7.09
C ALA A 126 5.08 11.17 -7.06
N ALA A 127 3.89 11.11 -7.67
CA ALA A 127 2.93 12.21 -7.70
C ALA A 127 2.45 12.58 -6.28
N GLY A 128 2.06 11.61 -5.46
CA GLY A 128 1.63 11.84 -4.09
C GLY A 128 2.72 12.51 -3.24
N ARG A 129 3.97 12.07 -3.39
CA ARG A 129 5.12 12.73 -2.76
C ARG A 129 5.31 14.16 -3.26
N ALA A 130 5.22 14.38 -4.58
CA ALA A 130 5.41 15.69 -5.19
C ALA A 130 4.33 16.68 -4.75
N VAL A 131 3.06 16.26 -4.69
CA VAL A 131 1.92 17.07 -4.23
C VAL A 131 2.14 17.54 -2.79
N VAL A 132 2.48 16.62 -1.88
CA VAL A 132 2.75 16.97 -0.47
C VAL A 132 3.95 17.90 -0.34
N ARG A 133 5.03 17.64 -1.10
CA ARG A 133 6.22 18.52 -1.09
C ARG A 133 5.90 19.92 -1.59
N ARG A 134 5.06 20.04 -2.63
CA ARG A 134 4.65 21.32 -3.19
C ARG A 134 3.73 22.08 -2.24
N ALA A 135 2.79 21.41 -1.59
CA ALA A 135 1.88 22.03 -0.61
C ALA A 135 2.59 22.49 0.69
N ARG A 136 3.82 22.04 0.93
CA ARG A 136 4.65 22.47 2.08
C ARG A 136 5.58 23.65 1.77
N ARG A 137 5.76 24.00 0.50
CA ARG A 137 6.52 25.18 0.08
C ARG A 137 5.60 26.38 0.04
#